data_AF-A0A354GLL7-F1
#
_entry.id   AF-A0A354GLL7-F1
#
_cell.length_a   1.000
_cell.length_b   1.000
_cell.length_c   1.000
_cell.angle_alpha   90.00
_cell.angle_beta   90.00
_cell.angle_gamma   90.00
#
_symmetry.space_group_name_H-M   'P 1'
#
loop_
_entity.id
_entity.type
_entity.pdbx_description
1 polymer ?
#
loop_
_entity_poly.entity_id
_entity_poly.type
_entity_poly.pdbx_seq_one_letter_code
_entity_poly.pdbx_strand_id
1 'polypeptide(L)'
;MEERRILGVMVEKAKTTPDAYPMSVNALVTGANQKSNRDPILNLSDLDVEDILVRCQKKDLAIKITGGRVIRWRHSLYEAWRADKVELAVLGELLLRGPQTEGELRPRASRMEPIDDLDALRAVLRPLVERNLVVYLTPEDRRGAVLTHGFHNPEELKRLRARHMAEPIPAAATTTTPAPAPSRVEAPDEIAALKQAVAALRGEMDGLRDELRQFKQSLGA
;
A
#
# COMPACT_ATOMS: atom_id res chain seq x y z
N MET A 1 -0.88 -6.88 7.04
CA MET A 1 -0.86 -5.72 6.13
C MET A 1 0.01 -4.58 6.68
N GLU A 2 -0.21 -4.13 7.91
CA GLU A 2 0.47 -2.96 8.48
C GLU A 2 2.00 -3.14 8.63
N GLU A 3 2.44 -4.35 8.99
CA GLU A 3 3.87 -4.70 9.01
C GLU A 3 4.56 -4.44 7.67
N ARG A 4 3.88 -4.82 6.57
CA ARG A 4 4.36 -4.62 5.20
C ARG A 4 4.47 -3.13 4.88
N ARG A 5 3.51 -2.32 5.34
CA ARG A 5 3.55 -0.85 5.21
C ARG A 5 4.78 -0.27 5.89
N ILE A 6 5.04 -0.61 7.15
CA ILE A 6 6.15 -0.04 7.92
C ILE A 6 7.51 -0.42 7.30
N LEU A 7 7.67 -1.69 6.89
CA LEU A 7 8.87 -2.14 6.18
C LEU A 7 9.04 -1.41 4.84
N GLY A 8 7.97 -1.30 4.04
CA GLY A 8 7.98 -0.59 2.77
C GLY A 8 8.35 0.89 2.92
N VAL A 9 7.85 1.58 3.96
CA VAL A 9 8.21 2.98 4.26
C VAL A 9 9.69 3.11 4.59
N MET A 10 10.24 2.21 5.41
CA MET A 10 11.67 2.22 5.72
C MET A 10 12.52 2.02 4.46
N VAL A 11 12.13 1.10 3.57
CA VAL A 11 12.83 0.87 2.28
C VAL A 11 12.77 2.12 1.40
N GLU A 12 11.58 2.69 1.21
CA GLU A 12 11.39 3.90 0.40
C GLU A 12 12.27 5.04 0.91
N LYS A 13 12.26 5.30 2.21
CA LYS A 13 12.99 6.42 2.81
C LYS A 13 14.48 6.19 2.89
N ALA A 14 14.94 4.97 3.11
CA ALA A 14 16.37 4.65 3.06
C ALA A 14 16.99 4.97 1.69
N LYS A 15 16.22 4.78 0.60
CA LYS A 15 16.69 5.00 -0.77
C LYS A 15 16.46 6.41 -1.29
N THR A 16 15.29 7.00 -0.99
CA THR A 16 14.90 8.31 -1.55
C THR A 16 15.30 9.49 -0.67
N THR A 17 15.46 9.27 0.63
CA THR A 17 15.74 10.32 1.62
C THR A 17 16.73 9.80 2.68
N PRO A 18 17.98 9.46 2.31
CA PRO A 18 18.94 8.82 3.22
C PRO A 18 19.25 9.68 4.46
N ASP A 19 19.19 11.00 4.36
CA ASP A 19 19.40 11.91 5.50
C ASP A 19 18.33 11.77 6.60
N ALA A 20 17.14 11.29 6.24
CA ALA A 20 16.04 11.05 7.17
C ALA A 20 16.06 9.63 7.76
N TYR A 21 17.07 8.82 7.43
CA TYR A 21 17.21 7.43 7.85
C TYR A 21 18.45 7.24 8.74
N PRO A 22 18.37 6.53 9.89
CA PRO A 22 17.24 5.75 10.39
C PRO A 22 16.09 6.60 10.94
N MET A 23 14.87 6.06 10.94
CA MET A 23 13.63 6.81 11.16
C MET A 23 13.14 6.73 12.61
N SER A 24 12.56 7.81 13.14
CA SER A 24 11.80 7.77 14.39
C SER A 24 10.39 7.20 14.19
N VAL A 25 9.69 6.87 15.27
CA VAL A 25 8.27 6.42 15.23
C VAL A 25 7.39 7.45 14.52
N ASN A 26 7.48 8.73 14.87
CA ASN A 26 6.68 9.79 14.24
C ASN A 26 6.92 9.89 12.73
N ALA A 27 8.17 9.71 12.29
CA ALA A 27 8.50 9.71 10.86
C ALA A 27 7.89 8.50 10.15
N LEU A 28 7.87 7.33 10.80
CA LEU A 28 7.23 6.12 10.28
C LEU A 28 5.72 6.26 10.20
N VAL A 29 5.07 6.81 11.22
CA VAL A 29 3.63 7.13 11.22
C VAL A 29 3.28 8.06 10.06
N THR A 30 4.04 9.16 9.93
CA THR A 30 3.88 10.12 8.83
C THR A 30 4.03 9.43 7.47
N GLY A 31 5.04 8.57 7.30
CA GLY A 31 5.29 7.83 6.07
C GLY A 31 4.24 6.75 5.76
N ALA A 32 3.72 6.08 6.80
CA ALA A 32 2.75 5.00 6.67
C ALA A 32 1.35 5.50 6.24
N ASN A 33 0.99 6.70 6.70
CA ASN A 33 -0.30 7.34 6.51
C ASN A 33 -0.33 8.35 5.35
N GLN A 34 0.71 8.38 4.50
CA GLN A 34 0.73 9.24 3.32
C GLN A 34 -0.45 8.91 2.38
N LYS A 35 -1.06 9.95 1.80
CA LYS A 35 -2.17 9.79 0.84
C LYS A 35 -1.69 9.38 -0.56
N SER A 36 -0.44 9.68 -0.89
CA SER A 36 0.17 9.31 -2.16
C SER A 36 1.05 8.08 -1.99
N ASN A 37 1.15 7.29 -3.06
CA ASN A 37 2.03 6.13 -3.11
C ASN A 37 1.74 5.06 -2.03
N ARG A 38 0.50 5.01 -1.53
CA ARG A 38 0.02 4.03 -0.56
C ARG A 38 -1.29 3.43 -1.06
N ASP A 39 -1.36 2.11 -1.08
CA ASP A 39 -2.60 1.39 -1.33
C ASP A 39 -2.62 0.13 -0.43
N PRO A 40 -3.58 0.01 0.50
CA PRO A 40 -4.62 0.98 0.85
C PRO A 40 -4.08 2.17 1.67
N ILE A 41 -4.84 3.26 1.74
CA ILE A 41 -4.53 4.34 2.70
C ILE A 41 -4.79 3.80 4.11
N LEU A 42 -3.83 4.00 5.01
CA LEU A 42 -3.92 3.61 6.42
C LEU A 42 -3.93 4.85 7.31
N ASN A 43 -4.33 4.65 8.57
CA ASN A 43 -4.30 5.65 9.62
C ASN A 43 -3.78 5.02 10.92
N LEU A 44 -2.50 4.71 10.95
CA LEU A 44 -1.82 4.11 12.09
C LEU A 44 -1.50 5.17 13.14
N SER A 45 -1.68 4.84 14.41
CA SER A 45 -1.22 5.64 15.55
C SER A 45 0.25 5.35 15.88
N ASP A 46 0.85 6.17 16.75
CA ASP A 46 2.22 5.93 17.25
C ASP A 46 2.32 4.56 17.96
N LEU A 47 1.30 4.19 18.74
CA LEU A 47 1.25 2.90 19.45
C LEU A 47 1.19 1.71 18.47
N ASP A 48 0.38 1.80 17.41
CA ASP A 48 0.30 0.75 16.39
C ASP A 48 1.68 0.53 15.75
N VAL A 49 2.38 1.62 15.43
CA VAL A 49 3.70 1.56 14.80
C VAL A 49 4.76 0.99 15.74
N GLU A 50 4.75 1.37 17.03
CA GLU A 50 5.66 0.79 18.02
C GLU A 50 5.45 -0.72 18.16
N ASP A 51 4.20 -1.16 18.26
CA ASP A 51 3.86 -2.59 18.35
C ASP A 51 4.28 -3.36 17.09
N ILE A 52 4.08 -2.77 15.91
CA ILE A 52 4.56 -3.35 14.64
C ILE A 52 6.09 -3.47 14.64
N LEU A 53 6.81 -2.44 15.06
CA LEU A 53 8.28 -2.43 15.08
C LEU A 53 8.83 -3.50 16.03
N VAL A 54 8.21 -3.70 17.19
CA VAL A 54 8.58 -4.79 18.11
C VAL A 54 8.38 -6.16 17.45
N ARG A 55 7.28 -6.36 16.71
CA ARG A 55 7.06 -7.61 15.94
C ARG A 55 8.09 -7.79 14.82
N CYS A 56 8.42 -6.72 14.08
CA CYS A 56 9.46 -6.74 13.06
C CYS A 56 10.83 -7.07 13.65
N GLN A 57 11.15 -6.51 14.81
CA GLN A 57 12.41 -6.76 15.51
C GLN A 57 12.56 -8.23 15.90
N LYS A 58 11.50 -8.85 16.42
CA LYS A 58 11.49 -10.29 16.75
C LYS A 58 11.71 -11.21 15.55
N LYS A 59 11.49 -10.71 14.32
CA LYS A 59 11.71 -11.42 13.06
C LYS A 59 13.01 -11.01 12.36
N ASP A 60 13.85 -10.22 13.02
CA ASP A 60 15.08 -9.66 12.45
C ASP A 60 14.86 -8.83 11.16
N LEU A 61 13.69 -8.21 11.01
CA LEU A 61 13.35 -7.36 9.86
C LEU A 61 13.62 -5.87 10.12
N ALA A 62 13.67 -5.48 11.40
CA ALA A 62 13.97 -4.13 11.85
C ALA A 62 14.90 -4.13 13.05
N ILE A 63 15.79 -3.13 13.10
CA ILE A 63 16.80 -2.95 14.13
C ILE A 63 16.54 -1.62 14.83
N LYS A 64 16.40 -1.69 16.15
CA LYS A 64 16.30 -0.54 17.04
C LYS A 64 17.70 0.05 17.25
N ILE A 65 17.87 1.32 16.89
CA ILE A 65 19.10 2.08 17.12
C ILE A 65 18.91 2.93 18.37
N THR A 66 19.70 2.62 19.39
CA THR A 66 19.77 3.34 20.67
C THR A 66 21.08 4.13 20.75
N GLY A 67 21.13 5.15 21.61
CA GLY A 67 22.33 5.99 21.81
C GLY A 67 22.12 7.49 21.59
N GLY A 68 20.93 7.92 21.13
CA GLY A 68 20.53 9.33 21.07
C GLY A 68 19.28 9.61 21.90
N ARG A 69 18.88 10.90 21.97
CA ARG A 69 17.67 11.34 22.67
C ARG A 69 16.38 10.73 22.11
N VAL A 70 16.38 10.38 20.82
CA VAL A 70 15.23 9.80 20.11
C VAL A 70 15.62 8.43 19.60
N ILE A 71 14.80 7.42 19.94
CA ILE A 71 14.92 6.06 19.39
C ILE A 71 14.66 6.10 17.89
N ARG A 72 15.55 5.46 17.13
CA ARG A 72 15.41 5.33 15.68
C ARG A 72 15.40 3.87 15.27
N TRP A 73 14.88 3.62 14.08
CA TRP A 73 14.68 2.30 13.51
C TRP A 73 15.23 2.25 12.10
N ARG A 74 15.93 1.15 11.81
CA ARG A 74 16.40 0.80 10.47
C ARG A 74 15.88 -0.58 10.09
N HIS A 75 15.67 -0.83 8.82
CA HIS A 75 15.39 -2.15 8.28
C HIS A 75 16.68 -2.99 8.16
N SER A 76 16.55 -4.31 8.21
CA SER A 76 17.62 -5.33 8.00
C SER A 76 17.26 -6.30 6.86
N LEU A 77 16.49 -5.78 5.91
CA LEU A 77 15.90 -6.56 4.83
C LEU A 77 16.90 -7.07 3.78
N TYR A 78 18.07 -6.42 3.66
CA TYR A 78 19.14 -6.91 2.79
C TYR A 78 19.60 -8.30 3.23
N GLU A 79 19.83 -8.47 4.53
CA GLU A 79 20.26 -9.74 5.12
C GLU A 79 19.08 -10.71 5.24
N ALA A 80 17.93 -10.23 5.72
CA ALA A 80 16.77 -11.09 5.99
C ALA A 80 16.16 -11.70 4.72
N TRP A 81 16.12 -10.95 3.61
CA TRP A 81 15.56 -11.44 2.34
C TRP A 81 16.64 -11.81 1.32
N ARG A 82 17.92 -11.61 1.67
CA ARG A 82 19.07 -11.78 0.75
C ARG A 82 18.85 -11.03 -0.57
N ALA A 83 18.21 -9.87 -0.49
CA ALA A 83 17.82 -9.09 -1.66
C ALA A 83 18.89 -8.05 -1.97
N ASP A 84 19.17 -7.82 -3.25
CA ASP A 84 20.02 -6.70 -3.66
C ASP A 84 19.28 -5.35 -3.58
N LYS A 85 19.96 -4.26 -3.93
CA LYS A 85 19.39 -2.91 -3.88
C LYS A 85 18.18 -2.72 -4.81
N VAL A 86 18.22 -3.27 -6.02
CA VAL A 86 17.18 -3.11 -7.03
C VAL A 86 15.99 -4.02 -6.71
N GLU A 87 16.28 -5.26 -6.30
CA GLU A 87 15.31 -6.22 -5.78
C GLU A 87 14.54 -5.63 -4.59
N LEU A 88 15.24 -5.00 -3.65
CA LEU A 88 14.59 -4.39 -2.49
C LEU A 88 13.73 -3.18 -2.88
N ALA A 89 14.10 -2.42 -3.92
CA ALA A 89 13.26 -1.34 -4.45
C ALA A 89 11.95 -1.90 -5.04
N VAL A 90 12.02 -2.98 -5.81
CA VAL A 90 10.84 -3.67 -6.36
C VAL A 90 9.93 -4.18 -5.23
N LEU A 91 10.52 -4.84 -4.22
CA LEU A 91 9.76 -5.32 -3.05
C LEU A 91 9.14 -4.17 -2.27
N GLY A 92 9.89 -3.08 -2.03
CA GLY A 92 9.40 -1.89 -1.36
C GLY A 92 8.15 -1.31 -2.03
N GLU A 93 8.17 -1.18 -3.35
CA GLU A 93 7.03 -0.66 -4.11
C GLU A 93 5.80 -1.57 -3.99
N LEU A 94 5.98 -2.89 -4.09
CA LEU A 94 4.90 -3.86 -3.91
C LEU A 94 4.35 -3.90 -2.49
N LEU A 95 5.17 -3.68 -1.46
CA LEU A 95 4.72 -3.60 -0.07
C LEU A 95 3.88 -2.35 0.22
N LEU A 96 4.15 -1.25 -0.51
CA LEU A 96 3.47 0.03 -0.33
C LEU A 96 2.13 0.10 -1.06
N ARG A 97 2.03 -0.51 -2.26
CA ARG A 97 0.84 -0.42 -3.13
C ARG A 97 0.20 -1.74 -3.51
N GLY A 98 0.75 -2.87 -3.08
CA GLY A 98 0.19 -4.18 -3.40
C GLY A 98 0.36 -4.58 -4.87
N PRO A 99 -0.59 -5.37 -5.42
CA PRO A 99 -0.53 -5.90 -6.78
C PRO A 99 -0.45 -4.83 -7.87
N GLN A 100 0.49 -4.98 -8.80
CA GLN A 100 0.73 -4.03 -9.89
C GLN A 100 1.13 -4.76 -11.17
N THR A 101 0.89 -4.14 -12.32
CA THR A 101 1.43 -4.64 -13.60
C THR A 101 2.93 -4.37 -13.70
N GLU A 102 3.65 -5.16 -14.52
CA GLU A 102 5.09 -4.90 -14.81
C GLU A 102 5.32 -3.46 -15.32
N GLY A 103 4.41 -2.97 -16.18
CA GLY A 103 4.48 -1.63 -16.77
C GLY A 103 4.31 -0.49 -15.76
N GLU A 104 3.51 -0.69 -14.71
CA GLU A 104 3.38 0.26 -13.61
C GLU A 104 4.53 0.16 -12.60
N LEU A 105 4.97 -1.07 -12.33
CA LEU A 105 5.98 -1.37 -11.33
C LEU A 105 7.33 -0.76 -11.69
N ARG A 106 7.77 -0.91 -12.95
CA ARG A 106 9.07 -0.39 -13.41
C ARG A 106 9.26 1.08 -13.07
N PRO A 107 8.46 2.05 -13.60
CA PRO A 107 8.70 3.47 -13.35
C PRO A 107 8.50 3.88 -11.88
N ARG A 108 7.71 3.13 -11.10
CA ARG A 108 7.51 3.43 -9.67
C ARG A 108 8.71 2.97 -8.84
N ALA A 109 9.19 1.75 -9.05
CA ALA A 109 10.41 1.22 -8.43
C ALA A 109 11.67 1.98 -8.88
N SER A 110 11.70 2.48 -10.12
CA SER A 110 12.80 3.30 -10.67
C SER A 110 13.07 4.59 -9.87
N ARG A 111 12.11 5.05 -9.06
CA ARG A 111 12.30 6.22 -8.17
C ARG A 111 13.22 5.92 -6.99
N MET A 112 13.37 4.64 -6.63
CA MET A 112 14.20 4.17 -5.52
C MET A 112 15.55 3.66 -6.01
N GLU A 113 15.59 2.91 -7.10
CA GLU A 113 16.82 2.47 -7.78
C GLU A 113 16.58 2.46 -9.29
N PRO A 114 17.51 2.92 -10.14
CA PRO A 114 17.34 2.91 -11.59
C PRO A 114 17.05 1.52 -12.15
N ILE A 115 16.06 1.43 -13.06
CA ILE A 115 15.72 0.23 -13.83
C ILE A 115 15.46 0.68 -15.27
N ASP A 116 16.34 0.29 -16.18
CA ASP A 116 16.41 0.87 -17.52
C ASP A 116 15.14 0.57 -18.34
N ASP A 117 14.76 -0.69 -18.43
CA ASP A 117 13.64 -1.16 -19.24
C ASP A 117 12.87 -2.31 -18.56
N LEU A 118 11.90 -2.88 -19.28
CA LEU A 118 11.09 -4.00 -18.78
C LEU A 118 11.89 -5.30 -18.73
N ASP A 119 12.90 -5.49 -19.58
CA ASP A 119 13.70 -6.70 -19.60
C ASP A 119 14.67 -6.74 -18.41
N ALA A 120 15.24 -5.58 -18.05
CA ALA A 120 15.96 -5.37 -16.80
C ALA A 120 15.07 -5.65 -15.58
N LEU A 121 13.82 -5.16 -15.58
CA LEU A 121 12.87 -5.47 -14.51
C LEU A 121 12.62 -6.99 -14.40
N ARG A 122 12.37 -7.68 -15.52
CA ARG A 122 12.14 -9.14 -15.53
C ARG A 122 13.36 -9.92 -15.06
N ALA A 123 14.56 -9.48 -15.40
CA ALA A 123 15.80 -10.06 -14.92
C ALA A 123 15.92 -9.97 -13.39
N VAL A 124 15.44 -8.88 -12.78
CA VAL A 124 15.36 -8.69 -11.32
C VAL A 124 14.20 -9.49 -10.71
N LEU A 125 13.07 -9.62 -11.40
CA LEU A 125 11.90 -10.36 -10.90
C LEU A 125 12.15 -11.87 -10.84
N ARG A 126 12.87 -12.45 -11.81
CA ARG A 126 13.16 -13.89 -11.87
C ARG A 126 13.73 -14.47 -10.56
N PRO A 127 14.85 -13.98 -10.00
CA PRO A 127 15.37 -14.49 -8.72
C PRO A 127 14.44 -14.21 -7.53
N LEU A 128 13.60 -13.17 -7.60
CA LEU A 128 12.60 -12.89 -6.56
C LEU A 128 11.43 -13.90 -6.61
N VAL A 129 11.03 -14.33 -7.80
CA VAL A 129 9.99 -15.33 -8.01
C VAL A 129 10.48 -16.71 -7.59
N GLU A 130 11.70 -17.09 -7.96
CA GLU A 130 12.33 -18.35 -7.55
C GLU A 130 12.39 -18.50 -6.02
N ARG A 131 12.58 -17.39 -5.30
CA ARG A 131 12.61 -17.34 -3.83
C ARG A 131 11.24 -17.11 -3.18
N ASN A 132 10.16 -17.07 -3.96
CA ASN A 132 8.81 -16.75 -3.51
C ASN A 132 8.70 -15.41 -2.77
N LEU A 133 9.56 -14.44 -3.07
CA LEU A 133 9.47 -13.06 -2.56
C LEU A 133 8.53 -12.20 -3.41
N VAL A 134 8.34 -12.59 -4.68
CA VAL A 134 7.37 -12.03 -5.60
C VAL A 134 6.57 -13.18 -6.21
N VAL A 135 5.29 -12.94 -6.49
CA VAL A 135 4.38 -13.93 -7.05
C VAL A 135 3.53 -13.28 -8.14
N TYR A 136 3.48 -13.93 -9.30
CA TYR A 136 2.54 -13.59 -10.37
C TYR A 136 1.10 -14.01 -10.00
N LEU A 137 0.16 -13.08 -10.17
CA LEU A 137 -1.27 -13.30 -9.96
C LEU A 137 -1.98 -13.71 -11.26
N THR A 138 -1.43 -13.29 -12.40
CA THR A 138 -1.83 -13.68 -13.75
C THR A 138 -0.72 -14.50 -14.41
N PRO A 139 -0.95 -15.20 -15.53
CA PRO A 139 0.13 -15.88 -16.25
C PRO A 139 1.25 -14.90 -16.62
N GLU A 140 2.51 -15.33 -16.50
CA GLU A 140 3.71 -14.51 -16.74
C GLU A 140 3.79 -14.04 -18.21
N ASP A 141 3.44 -14.92 -19.15
CA ASP A 141 3.43 -14.61 -20.59
C ASP A 141 2.30 -13.65 -21.01
N ARG A 142 1.39 -13.31 -20.09
CA ARG A 142 0.29 -12.39 -20.38
C ARG A 142 0.82 -10.96 -20.48
N ARG A 143 0.51 -10.27 -21.59
CA ARG A 143 0.77 -8.83 -21.70
C ARG A 143 0.07 -8.09 -20.56
N GLY A 144 0.83 -7.34 -19.76
CA GLY A 144 0.31 -6.68 -18.56
C GLY A 144 0.17 -7.63 -17.37
N ALA A 145 1.07 -8.60 -17.23
CA ALA A 145 1.10 -9.51 -16.09
C ALA A 145 1.09 -8.73 -14.76
N VAL A 146 0.18 -9.12 -13.87
CA VAL A 146 0.03 -8.53 -12.54
C VAL A 146 0.80 -9.40 -11.55
N LEU A 147 1.62 -8.76 -10.73
CA LEU A 147 2.44 -9.41 -9.72
C LEU A 147 2.26 -8.71 -8.36
N THR A 148 2.52 -9.45 -7.29
CA THR A 148 2.48 -8.96 -5.91
C THR A 148 3.64 -9.53 -5.11
N HIS A 149 3.86 -9.03 -3.89
CA HIS A 149 4.86 -9.60 -2.99
C HIS A 149 4.44 -10.99 -2.48
N GLY A 150 5.39 -11.84 -2.11
CA GLY A 150 5.13 -13.20 -1.63
C GLY A 150 4.66 -13.32 -0.18
N PHE A 151 4.68 -12.23 0.60
CA PHE A 151 4.34 -12.24 2.03
C PHE A 151 2.84 -12.31 2.36
N HIS A 152 1.99 -12.64 1.38
CA HIS A 152 0.56 -12.89 1.59
C HIS A 152 0.34 -14.25 2.23
N ASN A 153 -0.70 -14.38 3.06
CA ASN A 153 -1.12 -15.72 3.48
C ASN A 153 -1.79 -16.45 2.29
N PRO A 154 -1.92 -17.79 2.33
CA PRO A 154 -2.48 -18.56 1.22
C PRO A 154 -3.91 -18.15 0.81
N GLU A 155 -4.74 -17.74 1.78
CA GLU A 155 -6.12 -17.30 1.51
C GLU A 155 -6.17 -15.93 0.82
N GLU A 156 -5.36 -14.97 1.27
CA GLU A 156 -5.16 -13.66 0.65
C GLU A 156 -4.73 -13.85 -0.80
N LEU A 157 -3.74 -14.71 -1.04
CA LEU A 157 -3.22 -14.97 -2.38
C LEU A 157 -4.28 -15.59 -3.29
N LYS A 158 -5.10 -16.52 -2.78
CA LYS A 158 -6.22 -17.10 -3.53
C LYS A 158 -7.25 -16.04 -3.91
N ARG A 159 -7.62 -15.14 -2.99
CA ARG A 159 -8.55 -14.03 -3.25
C ARG A 159 -7.99 -13.05 -4.28
N LEU A 160 -6.71 -12.70 -4.18
CA LEU A 160 -6.04 -11.82 -5.13
C LEU A 160 -6.00 -12.43 -6.54
N ARG A 161 -5.63 -13.71 -6.66
CA ARG A 161 -5.65 -14.42 -7.95
C ARG A 161 -7.05 -14.45 -8.55
N ALA A 162 -8.08 -14.77 -7.76
CA ALA A 162 -9.46 -14.78 -8.23
C ALA A 162 -9.91 -13.41 -8.76
N ARG A 163 -9.54 -12.32 -8.07
CA ARG A 163 -9.87 -10.95 -8.50
C ARG A 163 -9.21 -10.59 -9.84
N HIS A 164 -7.91 -10.82 -9.99
CA HIS A 164 -7.18 -10.41 -11.19
C HIS A 164 -7.30 -11.39 -12.37
N MET A 165 -7.78 -12.61 -12.14
CA MET A 165 -8.17 -13.54 -13.21
C MET A 165 -9.56 -13.22 -13.78
N ALA A 166 -10.48 -12.68 -12.96
CA ALA A 166 -11.85 -12.37 -13.35
C ALA A 166 -12.00 -10.98 -14.02
N GLU A 167 -11.06 -10.06 -13.83
CA GLU A 167 -11.11 -8.74 -14.48
C GLU A 167 -10.80 -8.83 -15.99
N PRO A 168 -11.74 -8.41 -16.86
CA PRO A 168 -11.43 -8.09 -18.25
C PRO A 168 -10.54 -6.84 -18.29
N ILE A 169 -9.60 -6.82 -19.24
CA ILE A 169 -8.59 -5.78 -19.38
C ILE A 169 -9.25 -4.42 -19.67
N PRO A 170 -8.96 -3.32 -18.94
CA PRO A 170 -9.01 -2.00 -19.55
C PRO A 170 -7.81 -1.92 -20.50
N ALA A 171 -8.07 -1.91 -21.82
CA ALA A 171 -7.03 -1.82 -22.84
C ALA A 171 -6.09 -0.64 -22.53
N ALA A 172 -4.79 -0.94 -22.40
CA ALA A 172 -3.77 0.01 -21.99
C ALA A 172 -3.75 1.26 -22.89
N ALA A 173 -3.78 2.42 -22.24
CA ALA A 173 -3.49 3.72 -22.83
C ALA A 173 -2.10 3.71 -23.51
N THR A 174 -2.09 4.01 -24.82
CA THR A 174 -0.89 4.38 -25.58
C THR A 174 -1.08 5.83 -26.03
N THR A 175 -0.07 6.67 -25.83
CA THR A 175 -0.12 8.13 -25.96
C THR A 175 -0.11 8.66 -27.40
N THR A 176 -0.79 9.82 -27.57
CA THR A 176 -0.60 10.91 -28.56
C THR A 176 -1.51 10.96 -29.78
N THR A 177 -2.67 11.61 -29.58
CA THR A 177 -3.33 12.54 -30.52
C THR A 177 -3.87 13.68 -29.63
N PRO A 178 -3.82 14.98 -30.00
CA PRO A 178 -4.34 16.03 -29.12
C PRO A 178 -5.86 15.88 -29.02
N ALA A 179 -6.32 15.29 -27.93
CA ALA A 179 -7.73 15.26 -27.57
C ALA A 179 -8.15 16.67 -27.14
N PRO A 180 -9.35 17.12 -27.54
CA PRO A 180 -9.87 18.43 -27.16
C PRO A 180 -10.05 18.48 -25.64
N ALA A 181 -10.06 19.70 -25.10
CA ALA A 181 -10.21 20.01 -23.69
C ALA A 181 -11.22 19.08 -22.97
N PRO A 182 -10.97 18.65 -21.71
CA PRO A 182 -11.94 17.87 -20.98
C PRO A 182 -13.19 18.71 -20.77
N SER A 183 -14.23 18.37 -21.51
CA SER A 183 -15.60 18.79 -21.25
C SER A 183 -15.96 18.35 -19.84
N ARG A 184 -15.95 19.34 -18.95
CA ARG A 184 -16.74 19.36 -17.74
C ARG A 184 -18.20 19.04 -18.10
N VAL A 185 -18.89 18.36 -17.18
CA VAL A 185 -20.34 18.16 -17.03
C VAL A 185 -20.85 16.76 -17.37
N GLU A 186 -21.08 15.98 -16.29
CA GLU A 186 -22.22 15.08 -15.95
C GLU A 186 -21.66 14.05 -14.91
N ALA A 187 -22.04 14.03 -13.63
CA ALA A 187 -23.39 14.00 -13.10
C ALA A 187 -23.57 14.85 -11.82
N PRO A 188 -24.22 16.02 -11.90
CA PRO A 188 -24.78 16.69 -10.72
C PRO A 188 -25.83 15.83 -10.00
N ASP A 189 -26.48 14.91 -10.71
CA ASP A 189 -27.58 14.08 -10.20
C ASP A 189 -27.11 13.01 -9.19
N GLU A 190 -25.93 12.39 -9.40
CA GLU A 190 -25.40 11.43 -8.44
C GLU A 190 -24.99 12.11 -7.12
N ILE A 191 -24.37 13.28 -7.20
CA ILE A 191 -24.00 14.06 -6.01
C ILE A 191 -25.24 14.55 -5.27
N ALA A 192 -26.30 14.93 -5.99
CA ALA A 192 -27.59 15.30 -5.41
C ALA A 192 -28.27 14.10 -4.73
N ALA A 193 -28.27 12.93 -5.38
CA ALA A 193 -28.83 11.69 -4.84
C ALA A 193 -28.08 11.22 -3.59
N LEU A 194 -26.74 11.25 -3.60
CA LEU A 194 -25.93 10.92 -2.42
C LEU A 194 -26.15 11.90 -1.27
N LYS A 195 -26.30 13.21 -1.56
CA LYS A 195 -26.61 14.20 -0.50
C LYS A 195 -27.99 13.98 0.11
N GLN A 196 -28.99 13.61 -0.68
CA GLN A 196 -30.32 13.25 -0.16
C GLN A 196 -30.26 11.97 0.69
N ALA A 197 -29.53 10.94 0.25
CA ALA A 197 -29.36 9.71 1.02
C ALA A 197 -28.66 9.96 2.38
N VAL A 198 -27.62 10.81 2.40
CA VAL A 198 -26.93 11.19 3.64
C VAL A 198 -27.83 12.01 4.57
N ALA A 199 -28.68 12.88 4.02
CA ALA A 199 -29.64 13.66 4.81
C ALA A 199 -30.73 12.77 5.44
N ALA A 200 -31.26 11.81 4.69
CA ALA A 200 -32.25 10.84 5.18
C ALA A 200 -31.67 9.96 6.30
N LEU A 201 -30.49 9.39 6.09
CA LEU A 201 -29.80 8.57 7.10
C LEU A 201 -29.48 9.33 8.38
N ARG A 202 -29.13 10.63 8.28
CA ARG A 202 -28.92 11.47 9.46
C ARG A 202 -30.21 11.70 10.23
N GLY A 203 -31.32 11.94 9.53
CA GLY A 203 -32.64 12.06 10.15
C GLY A 203 -33.06 10.80 10.89
N GLU A 204 -32.87 9.62 10.28
CA GLU A 204 -33.15 8.33 10.93
C GLU A 204 -32.27 8.11 12.16
N MET A 205 -30.98 8.45 12.09
CA MET A 205 -30.06 8.36 13.21
C MET A 205 -30.43 9.29 14.37
N ASP A 206 -30.92 10.49 14.07
CA ASP A 206 -31.35 11.43 15.09
C ASP A 206 -32.68 10.99 15.72
N GLY A 207 -33.62 10.45 14.93
CA GLY A 207 -34.85 9.83 15.42
C GLY A 207 -34.57 8.65 16.36
N LEU A 208 -33.69 7.73 15.97
CA LEU A 208 -33.27 6.60 16.81
C LEU A 208 -32.56 7.04 18.10
N ARG A 209 -31.79 8.13 18.05
CA ARG A 209 -31.14 8.70 19.25
C ARG A 209 -32.15 9.30 20.21
N ASP A 210 -33.19 9.94 19.70
CA ASP A 210 -34.24 10.54 20.51
C ASP A 210 -35.16 9.46 21.11
N GLU A 211 -35.52 8.43 20.35
CA GLU A 211 -36.21 7.24 20.88
C GLU A 211 -35.39 6.55 21.96
N LEU A 212 -34.07 6.38 21.75
CA LEU A 212 -33.17 5.81 22.76
C LEU A 212 -33.09 6.70 24.01
N ARG A 213 -33.15 8.03 23.86
CA ARG A 213 -33.15 8.97 24.99
C ARG A 213 -34.47 8.87 25.78
N GLN A 214 -35.60 8.82 25.09
CA GLN A 214 -36.92 8.67 25.71
C GLN A 214 -37.06 7.30 26.40
N PHE A 215 -36.56 6.23 25.77
CA PHE A 215 -36.54 4.89 26.36
C PHE A 215 -35.64 4.82 27.60
N LYS A 216 -34.47 5.50 27.58
CA LYS A 216 -33.62 5.61 28.78
C LYS A 216 -34.28 6.41 29.90
N GLN A 217 -35.08 7.43 29.58
CA GLN A 217 -35.87 8.21 30.56
C GLN A 217 -37.07 7.43 31.10
N SER A 218 -37.66 6.52 30.33
CA SER A 218 -38.74 5.65 30.81
C SER A 218 -38.24 4.47 31.65
N LEU A 219 -36.96 4.09 31.53
CA LEU A 219 -36.31 3.03 32.28
C LEU A 219 -35.59 3.47 33.58
N GLY A 220 -35.56 4.77 33.90
CA GLY A 220 -35.10 5.27 35.21
C GLY A 220 -35.53 6.72 35.48
N ALA A 221 -36.02 7.15 36.64
CA ALA A 221 -35.92 6.61 38.01
C ALA A 221 -34.52 6.10 38.39
#